data_AF-A0A6J4KC74-F1
#
_entry.id   AF-A0A6J4KC74-F1
#
_cell.length_a   1.000
_cell.length_b   1.000
_cell.length_c   1.000
_cell.angle_alpha   90.00
_cell.angle_beta   90.00
_cell.angle_gamma   90.00
#
_symmetry.space_group_name_H-M   'P 1'
#
loop_
_entity.id
_entity.type
_entity.pdbx_description
1 polymer ?
#
loop_
_entity_poly.entity_id
_entity_poly.type
_entity_poly.pdbx_seq_one_letter_code
_entity_poly.pdbx_strand_id
1 'polypeptide(L)'
;MTETEHATHQDQPSAEGRRHPTPPSHSIAGVREADLEPYIGLRYLSKLFKLMAVILILLLVAEVVIGFREQGTGAIPTLLAEGSRLVVFAGLLWGAGDLAILLIDTGHDVRATRILIARQLAHHMTAHHQAGERAAESGEV
;
A
#
# COMPACT_ATOMS: atom_id res chain seq x y z
N MET A 1 -40.08 -66.90 -6.68
CA MET A 1 -39.64 -67.38 -8.00
C MET A 1 -40.85 -67.20 -8.91
N THR A 2 -41.08 -66.08 -9.59
CA THR A 2 -40.19 -65.05 -10.17
C THR A 2 -41.01 -63.75 -10.37
N GLU A 3 -40.34 -62.59 -10.31
CA GLU A 3 -40.72 -61.23 -10.80
C GLU A 3 -41.48 -61.24 -12.16
N THR A 4 -42.25 -60.24 -12.61
CA THR A 4 -41.96 -58.79 -12.68
C THR A 4 -43.21 -57.93 -13.06
N GLU A 5 -43.28 -56.71 -12.50
CA GLU A 5 -43.61 -55.40 -13.11
C GLU A 5 -45.01 -54.83 -13.47
N HIS A 6 -45.04 -53.48 -13.37
CA HIS A 6 -45.99 -52.44 -13.82
C HIS A 6 -47.21 -52.12 -12.91
N ALA A 7 -47.47 -50.89 -12.45
CA ALA A 7 -47.07 -49.56 -12.91
C ALA A 7 -47.27 -48.45 -11.84
N THR A 8 -46.33 -47.49 -11.83
CA THR A 8 -46.57 -46.03 -11.81
C THR A 8 -47.47 -45.41 -10.72
N HIS A 9 -46.86 -44.93 -9.64
CA HIS A 9 -47.07 -43.53 -9.26
C HIS A 9 -45.76 -42.93 -8.73
N GLN A 10 -45.40 -41.84 -9.36
CA GLN A 10 -44.11 -41.19 -9.36
C GLN A 10 -44.07 -40.16 -8.24
N ASP A 11 -43.65 -40.55 -7.03
CA ASP A 11 -43.22 -39.62 -6.00
C ASP A 11 -41.79 -39.16 -6.34
N GLN A 12 -41.69 -38.05 -7.05
CA GLN A 12 -40.46 -37.27 -7.16
C GLN A 12 -40.38 -36.26 -6.01
N PRO A 13 -39.57 -36.46 -4.96
CA PRO A 13 -38.81 -35.37 -4.41
C PRO A 13 -37.51 -35.29 -5.22
N SER A 14 -37.62 -34.89 -6.49
CA SER A 14 -36.47 -34.58 -7.32
C SER A 14 -35.81 -33.33 -6.74
N ALA A 15 -34.89 -33.57 -5.82
CA ALA A 15 -33.55 -33.04 -5.75
C ALA A 15 -33.19 -31.88 -6.71
N GLU A 16 -33.93 -30.78 -6.69
CA GLU A 16 -33.42 -29.50 -7.18
C GLU A 16 -32.98 -28.69 -5.97
N GLY A 17 -31.99 -29.26 -5.26
CA GLY A 17 -31.03 -28.46 -4.55
C GLY A 17 -30.40 -27.54 -5.58
N ARG A 18 -31.03 -26.38 -5.79
CA ARG A 18 -30.45 -25.18 -6.38
C ARG A 18 -29.26 -24.82 -5.50
N ARG A 19 -28.19 -25.59 -5.66
CA ARG A 19 -26.84 -25.08 -5.56
C ARG A 19 -26.81 -24.00 -6.62
N HIS A 20 -27.18 -22.80 -6.18
CA HIS A 20 -26.55 -21.62 -6.73
C HIS A 20 -25.07 -22.00 -6.79
N PRO A 21 -24.44 -22.06 -7.97
CA PRO A 21 -23.02 -21.86 -7.97
C PRO A 21 -22.91 -20.43 -7.45
N THR A 22 -22.70 -20.29 -6.13
CA THR A 22 -21.91 -19.18 -5.65
C THR A 22 -20.69 -19.27 -6.55
N PRO A 23 -20.47 -18.31 -7.46
CA PRO A 23 -19.24 -18.33 -8.22
C PRO A 23 -18.14 -18.54 -7.18
N PRO A 24 -17.18 -19.47 -7.39
CA PRO A 24 -16.06 -19.53 -6.49
C PRO A 24 -15.58 -18.09 -6.40
N SER A 25 -15.77 -17.48 -5.24
CA SER A 25 -15.05 -16.29 -4.90
C SER A 25 -13.63 -16.77 -5.05
N HIS A 26 -13.04 -16.50 -6.22
CA HIS A 26 -11.64 -16.73 -6.48
C HIS A 26 -10.92 -15.72 -5.59
N SER A 27 -10.97 -15.99 -4.29
CA SER A 27 -10.05 -15.58 -3.25
C SER A 27 -8.75 -16.36 -3.41
N ILE A 28 -8.36 -16.65 -4.66
CA ILE A 28 -7.02 -17.06 -5.04
C ILE A 28 -6.29 -15.79 -5.48
N ALA A 29 -6.19 -14.90 -4.52
CA ALA A 29 -5.00 -14.14 -4.24
C ALA A 29 -5.18 -13.83 -2.76
N GLY A 30 -4.61 -14.69 -1.92
CA GLY A 30 -4.55 -14.51 -0.47
C GLY A 30 -3.85 -13.20 -0.15
N VAL A 31 -4.59 -12.10 -0.28
CA VAL A 31 -4.27 -10.83 0.33
C VAL A 31 -4.45 -11.11 1.81
N ARG A 32 -3.40 -11.60 2.45
CA ARG A 32 -3.23 -11.38 3.88
C ARG A 32 -3.09 -9.86 4.04
N GLU A 33 -4.23 -9.17 4.04
CA GLU A 33 -4.33 -7.78 4.49
C GLU A 33 -3.80 -7.64 5.92
N ALA A 34 -3.77 -8.76 6.67
CA ALA A 34 -3.19 -8.89 8.00
C ALA A 34 -1.66 -9.12 8.07
N ASP A 35 -0.95 -9.47 6.98
CA ASP A 35 0.53 -9.58 6.98
C ASP A 35 1.23 -8.33 6.42
N LEU A 36 0.48 -7.37 5.87
CA LEU A 36 0.95 -6.01 5.65
C LEU A 36 0.68 -5.23 6.93
N GLU A 37 1.47 -5.45 7.97
CA GLU A 37 1.42 -4.56 9.12
C GLU A 37 1.74 -3.14 8.60
N PRO A 38 0.78 -2.19 8.58
CA PRO A 38 0.88 -1.02 7.72
C PRO A 38 1.94 -0.02 8.22
N TYR A 39 3.23 -0.27 7.98
CA TYR A 39 4.37 0.64 8.17
C TYR A 39 4.24 1.62 9.34
N ILE A 40 3.69 1.14 10.46
CA ILE A 40 3.40 1.96 11.63
C ILE A 40 4.71 2.57 12.14
N GLY A 41 5.80 1.79 12.10
CA GLY A 41 7.16 2.25 12.40
C GLY A 41 7.66 3.38 11.49
N LEU A 42 7.39 3.32 10.18
CA LEU A 42 7.83 4.35 9.23
C LEU A 42 7.06 5.67 9.42
N ARG A 43 5.78 5.58 9.76
CA ARG A 43 4.97 6.76 10.09
C ARG A 43 5.37 7.39 11.43
N TYR A 44 5.84 6.59 12.39
CA TYR A 44 6.45 7.10 13.61
C TYR A 44 7.79 7.79 13.34
N LEU A 45 8.58 7.28 12.39
CA LEU A 45 9.85 7.91 12.01
C LEU A 45 9.65 9.33 11.46
N SER A 46 8.65 9.55 10.59
CA SER A 46 8.27 10.90 10.13
C SER A 46 7.88 11.83 11.27
N LYS A 47 7.12 11.33 12.25
CA LYS A 47 6.74 12.09 13.45
C LYS A 47 7.94 12.40 14.32
N LEU A 48 8.89 11.47 14.44
CA LEU A 48 10.12 11.67 15.21
C LEU A 48 11.00 12.75 14.59
N PHE A 49 11.16 12.75 13.27
CA PHE A 49 11.89 13.82 12.57
C PHE A 49 11.22 15.19 12.72
N LYS A 50 9.88 15.26 12.58
CA LYS A 50 9.14 16.50 12.84
C LYS A 50 9.27 16.96 14.31
N LEU A 51 9.24 16.03 15.28
CA LEU A 51 9.45 16.34 16.70
C LEU A 51 10.84 16.92 16.95
N MET A 52 11.88 16.27 16.41
CA MET A 52 13.26 16.75 16.54
C MET A 52 13.44 18.11 15.87
N ALA A 53 12.80 18.36 14.72
CA ALA A 53 12.83 19.67 14.06
C ALA A 53 12.22 20.76 14.95
N VAL A 54 11.09 20.47 15.60
CA VAL A 54 10.46 21.39 16.57
C VAL A 54 11.38 21.62 17.76
N ILE A 55 12.01 20.58 18.29
CA ILE A 55 13.00 20.70 19.39
C ILE A 55 14.17 21.60 18.94
N LEU A 56 14.70 21.43 17.73
CA LEU A 56 15.78 22.29 17.22
C LEU A 56 15.35 23.76 17.10
N ILE A 57 14.11 24.04 16.70
CA ILE A 57 13.58 25.41 16.68
C ILE A 57 13.46 25.97 18.10
N LEU A 58 12.98 25.16 19.06
CA LEU A 58 12.94 25.58 20.46
C LEU A 58 14.34 25.85 21.02
N LEU A 59 15.31 25.00 20.68
CA LEU A 59 16.73 25.21 21.02
C LEU A 59 17.26 26.49 20.39
N LEU A 60 16.95 26.76 19.12
CA LEU A 60 17.35 27.99 18.45
C LEU A 60 16.80 29.23 19.17
N VAL A 61 15.53 29.21 19.59
CA VAL A 61 14.94 30.31 20.36
C VAL A 61 15.63 30.46 21.72
N ALA A 62 15.91 29.35 22.40
CA ALA A 62 16.64 29.37 23.67
C ALA A 62 18.04 29.97 23.50
N GLU A 63 18.77 29.56 22.46
CA GLU A 63 20.11 30.05 22.14
C GLU A 63 20.10 31.56 21.90
N VAL A 64 19.14 32.07 21.12
CA VAL A 64 18.97 33.51 20.90
C VAL A 64 18.75 34.23 22.23
N VAL A 65 17.85 33.75 23.08
CA VAL A 65 17.58 34.40 24.38
C VAL A 65 18.82 34.38 25.28
N ILE A 66 19.51 33.24 25.39
CA ILE A 66 20.70 33.09 26.24
C ILE A 66 21.84 33.98 25.72
N GLY A 67 22.13 33.93 24.41
CA GLY A 67 23.16 34.73 23.78
C GLY A 67 22.95 36.23 23.98
N PHE A 68 21.71 36.72 23.81
CA PHE A 68 21.39 38.11 24.10
C PHE A 68 21.50 38.47 25.58
N ARG A 69 21.15 37.57 26.50
CA ARG A 69 21.24 37.83 27.95
C ARG A 69 22.68 37.87 28.46
N GLU A 70 23.56 37.02 27.94
CA GLU A 70 24.95 36.94 28.43
C GLU A 70 25.90 37.91 27.73
N GLN A 71 25.77 38.05 26.41
CA GLN A 71 26.76 38.74 25.57
C GLN A 71 26.20 39.96 24.84
N GLY A 72 24.87 40.15 24.86
CA GLY A 72 24.22 41.30 24.23
C GLY A 72 24.53 41.42 22.74
N THR A 73 25.02 42.58 22.30
CA THR A 73 25.40 42.82 20.89
C THR A 73 26.62 42.02 20.44
N GLY A 74 27.45 41.52 21.37
CA GLY A 74 28.57 40.62 21.06
C GLY A 74 28.12 39.24 20.58
N ALA A 75 26.87 38.84 20.86
CA ALA A 75 26.32 37.55 20.46
C ALA A 75 25.96 37.47 18.97
N ILE A 76 25.75 38.60 18.30
CA ILE A 76 25.25 38.68 16.92
C ILE A 76 26.04 37.78 15.93
N PRO A 77 27.38 37.86 15.83
CA PRO A 77 28.13 37.01 14.90
C PRO A 77 27.97 35.52 15.19
N THR A 78 27.99 35.12 16.46
CA THR A 78 27.82 33.72 16.89
C THR A 78 26.41 33.22 16.59
N LEU A 79 25.39 33.98 16.98
CA LEU A 79 23.99 33.64 16.74
C LEU A 79 23.67 33.49 15.26
N LEU A 80 24.29 34.29 14.38
CA LEU A 80 24.14 34.12 12.93
C LEU A 80 24.85 32.86 12.42
N ALA A 81 26.07 32.60 12.86
CA ALA A 81 26.82 31.41 12.45
C ALA A 81 26.17 30.10 12.93
N GLU A 82 25.86 30.00 14.22
CA GLU A 82 25.27 28.80 14.81
C GLU A 82 23.77 28.69 14.54
N GLY A 83 23.05 29.80 14.61
CA GLY A 83 21.61 29.84 14.35
C GLY A 83 21.28 29.48 12.91
N SER A 84 22.07 29.93 11.92
CA SER A 84 21.86 29.52 10.52
C SER A 84 21.98 28.01 10.33
N ARG A 85 22.96 27.37 10.99
CA ARG A 85 23.13 25.92 10.97
C ARG A 85 21.93 25.20 11.59
N LEU A 86 21.42 25.69 12.73
CA LEU A 86 20.23 25.13 13.37
C LEU A 86 18.99 25.28 12.49
N VAL A 87 18.79 26.44 11.84
CA VAL A 87 17.68 26.66 10.90
C VAL A 87 17.74 25.68 9.74
N VAL A 88 18.92 25.50 9.13
CA VAL A 88 19.11 24.55 8.03
C VAL A 88 18.82 23.12 8.47
N PHE A 89 19.34 22.69 9.62
CA PHE A 89 19.03 21.35 10.14
C PHE A 89 17.55 21.16 10.46
N ALA A 90 16.90 22.15 11.09
CA ALA A 90 15.48 22.08 11.37
C ALA A 90 14.65 21.97 10.08
N GLY A 91 14.97 22.77 9.06
CA GLY A 91 14.31 22.72 7.75
C GLY A 91 14.51 21.39 7.03
N LEU A 92 15.75 20.88 7.01
CA LEU A 92 16.07 19.57 6.43
C LEU A 92 15.32 18.45 7.13
N LEU A 93 15.26 18.47 8.46
CA LEU A 93 14.62 17.43 9.25
C LEU A 93 13.08 17.48 9.10
N TRP A 94 12.52 18.69 9.01
CA TRP A 94 11.11 18.89 8.70
C TRP A 94 10.77 18.35 7.30
N GLY A 95 11.55 18.74 6.30
CA GLY A 95 11.40 18.29 4.92
C GLY A 95 11.56 16.78 4.78
N ALA A 96 12.55 16.18 5.45
CA ALA A 96 12.74 14.73 5.48
C ALA A 96 11.55 14.01 6.12
N GLY A 97 10.98 14.56 7.20
CA GLY A 97 9.77 14.04 7.81
C GLY A 97 8.55 14.10 6.88
N ASP A 98 8.43 15.17 6.09
CA ASP A 98 7.37 15.32 5.10
C ASP A 98 7.55 14.38 3.89
N LEU A 99 8.77 14.32 3.36
CA LEU A 99 9.16 13.40 2.29
C LEU A 99 8.93 11.94 2.67
N ALA A 100 9.20 11.57 3.93
CA ALA A 100 8.96 10.21 4.41
C ALA A 100 7.47 9.83 4.38
N ILE A 101 6.55 10.77 4.64
CA ILE A 101 5.10 10.52 4.52
C ILE A 101 4.74 10.32 3.03
N LEU A 102 5.23 11.20 2.16
CA LEU A 102 4.99 11.09 0.71
C LEU A 102 5.54 9.77 0.12
N LEU A 103 6.67 9.29 0.61
CA LEU A 103 7.26 8.01 0.20
C LEU A 103 6.39 6.81 0.60
N ILE A 104 5.72 6.89 1.76
CA ILE A 104 4.78 5.86 2.22
C ILE A 104 3.59 5.79 1.27
N ASP A 105 3.01 6.94 0.91
CA ASP A 105 1.87 7.02 0.01
C ASP A 105 2.24 6.49 -1.39
N THR A 106 3.40 6.89 -1.90
CA THR A 106 3.94 6.39 -3.19
C THR A 106 4.15 4.87 -3.17
N GLY A 107 4.59 4.31 -2.04
CA GLY A 107 4.78 2.87 -1.87
C GLY A 107 3.48 2.07 -2.04
N HIS A 108 2.33 2.67 -1.71
CA HIS A 108 1.02 2.08 -1.93
C HIS A 108 0.62 2.12 -3.41
N ASP A 109 0.79 3.27 -4.06
CA ASP A 109 0.43 3.48 -5.47
C ASP A 109 1.25 2.61 -6.43
N VAL A 110 2.54 2.44 -6.15
CA VAL A 110 3.41 1.53 -6.90
C VAL A 110 2.95 0.07 -6.76
N ARG A 111 2.52 -0.33 -5.56
CA ARG A 111 1.97 -1.67 -5.33
C ARG A 111 0.67 -1.88 -6.11
N ALA A 112 -0.25 -0.91 -6.07
CA ALA A 112 -1.49 -0.95 -6.84
C ALA A 112 -1.21 -1.04 -8.35
N THR A 113 -0.25 -0.26 -8.84
CA THR A 113 0.19 -0.26 -10.24
C THR A 113 0.74 -1.61 -10.66
N ARG A 114 1.59 -2.26 -9.83
CA ARG A 114 2.12 -3.60 -10.11
C ARG A 114 1.02 -4.64 -10.26
N ILE A 115 -0.03 -4.58 -9.43
CA ILE A 115 -1.17 -5.51 -9.50
C ILE A 115 -1.95 -5.29 -10.79
N LEU A 116 -2.20 -4.04 -11.17
CA LEU A 116 -2.91 -3.70 -12.41
C LEU A 116 -2.16 -4.17 -13.65
N ILE A 117 -0.85 -3.89 -13.73
CA ILE A 117 0.00 -4.33 -14.84
C ILE A 117 0.02 -5.87 -14.92
N ALA A 118 0.17 -6.55 -13.77
CA ALA A 118 0.16 -8.01 -13.74
C ALA A 118 -1.16 -8.60 -14.29
N ARG A 119 -2.30 -7.99 -13.94
CA ARG A 119 -3.62 -8.40 -14.47
C ARG A 119 -3.74 -8.13 -15.98
N GLN A 120 -3.32 -6.96 -16.47
CA GLN A 120 -3.36 -6.64 -17.90
C GLN A 120 -2.49 -7.59 -18.72
N LEU A 121 -1.28 -7.88 -18.24
CA LEU A 121 -0.36 -8.80 -18.90
C LEU A 121 -0.92 -10.23 -18.96
N ALA A 122 -1.58 -10.69 -17.89
CA ALA A 122 -2.23 -11.99 -17.84
C ALA A 122 -3.39 -12.11 -18.84
N HIS A 123 -4.22 -11.07 -19.00
CA HIS A 123 -5.30 -11.05 -20.00
C HIS A 123 -4.78 -11.04 -21.44
N HIS A 124 -3.69 -10.32 -21.73
CA HIS A 124 -3.07 -10.35 -23.06
C HIS A 124 -2.50 -11.74 -23.40
N MET A 125 -1.86 -12.42 -22.45
CA MET A 125 -1.34 -13.78 -22.67
C MET A 125 -2.47 -14.80 -22.88
N THR A 126 -3.56 -14.73 -22.11
CA THR A 126 -4.72 -15.63 -22.29
C THR A 126 -5.47 -15.37 -23.60
N ALA A 127 -5.62 -14.11 -24.01
CA ALA A 127 -6.23 -13.76 -25.29
C ALA A 127 -5.42 -14.28 -26.50
N HIS A 128 -4.08 -14.24 -26.43
CA HIS A 128 -3.22 -14.82 -27.47
C HIS A 128 -3.28 -16.35 -27.49
N HIS A 129 -3.41 -17.01 -26.33
CA HIS A 129 -3.55 -18.47 -26.27
C HIS A 129 -4.86 -18.95 -26.92
N GLN A 130 -5.98 -18.29 -26.62
CA GLN A 130 -7.28 -18.61 -27.24
C GLN A 130 -7.33 -18.31 -28.74
N ALA A 131 -6.63 -17.27 -29.21
CA ALA A 131 -6.54 -16.97 -30.64
C ALA A 131 -5.70 -18.02 -31.39
N GLY A 132 -4.65 -18.56 -30.75
CA GLY A 132 -3.84 -19.65 -31.29
C GLY A 132 -4.59 -20.99 -31.37
N GLU A 133 -5.37 -21.35 -30.35
CA GLU A 133 -6.19 -22.57 -30.36
C GLU A 133 -7.28 -22.52 -31.44
N ARG A 134 -7.97 -21.39 -31.62
CA ARG A 134 -9.00 -21.24 -32.66
C ARG A 134 -8.44 -21.27 -34.08
N ALA A 135 -7.21 -20.80 -34.28
CA ALA A 135 -6.54 -20.88 -35.58
C ALA A 135 -6.07 -22.31 -35.90
N ALA A 136 -5.67 -23.08 -34.89
CA ALA A 136 -5.35 -24.50 -35.05
C ALA A 136 -6.60 -25.34 -35.34
N GLU A 137 -7.73 -25.04 -34.68
CA GLU A 137 -9.01 -25.73 -34.87
C GLU A 137 -9.68 -25.41 -36.22
N SER A 138 -9.39 -24.25 -36.82
CA SER A 138 -9.92 -23.85 -38.14
C SER A 138 -9.04 -24.29 -39.32
N GLY A 139 -7.84 -24.84 -39.07
CA GLY A 139 -6.88 -25.24 -40.10
C GLY A 139 -6.92 -26.71 -40.51
N GLU A 140 -7.89 -27.50 -40.00
CA GLU A 140 -7.97 -28.95 -40.20
C GLU A 140 -9.03 -29.38 -41.23
N VAL A 141 -9.19 -28.65 -42.34
CA VAL A 141 -10.04 -29.05 -43.48
C VAL A 141 -9.29 -29.01 -44.80
#